data_AF-A0A1H8J5L6-F1
#
_entry.id   AF-A0A1H8J5L6-F1
#
_cell.length_a   1.000
_cell.length_b   1.000
_cell.length_c   1.000
_cell.angle_alpha   90.00
_cell.angle_beta   90.00
_cell.angle_gamma   90.00
#
_symmetry.space_group_name_H-M   'P 1'
#
loop_
_entity.id
_entity.type
_entity.pdbx_description
1 polymer ?
#
loop_
_entity_poly.entity_id
_entity_poly.type
_entity_poly.pdbx_seq_one_letter_code
_entity_poly.pdbx_strand_id
1 'polypeptide(L)'
;MTIDTPIMRQRCPAQSIIEVLLLEQRLMAPRNPLERLIGRSPLGADAVRCFAAARAEIAVGLALADLPREWIVFHSLPVGDSGADVDHLVIGPGGVFALHSDRQARKAVQVAGRSVLVGARKIPYIREAEYEAVSLTTLLSQRMPRAASVHGVVVLVDTRSVTVKAPPSRVKIIEVANLCAWLQGLPPVLAPLDRLEVAGFVENPVLWQALPALEPAEILQRFGVLETEVARARRTRLLWLPLGVVLTTVAAMELLLSVPRLVGAL
;
A
#
# COMPACT_ATOMS: atom_id res chain seq x y z
N MET A 1 23.97 24.23 -7.16
CA MET A 1 23.01 23.13 -6.90
C MET A 1 23.39 22.00 -7.83
N THR A 2 24.17 21.04 -7.34
CA THR A 2 24.36 19.75 -8.02
C THR A 2 23.00 19.05 -7.99
N ILE A 3 22.39 18.88 -9.16
CA ILE A 3 21.22 18.02 -9.29
C ILE A 3 21.78 16.60 -9.26
N ASP A 4 21.80 16.00 -8.06
CA ASP A 4 22.22 14.62 -7.91
C ASP A 4 21.27 13.75 -8.73
N THR A 5 21.87 12.92 -9.59
CA THR A 5 21.12 12.00 -10.45
C THR A 5 20.40 11.00 -9.53
N PRO A 6 19.07 10.83 -9.64
CA PRO A 6 18.35 10.00 -8.69
C PRO A 6 18.80 8.54 -8.82
N ILE A 7 19.22 7.94 -7.71
CA ILE A 7 19.60 6.53 -7.62
C ILE A 7 18.33 5.74 -7.31
N MET A 8 17.83 4.95 -8.25
CA MET A 8 16.53 4.26 -8.12
C MET A 8 16.46 3.35 -6.90
N ARG A 9 17.59 2.72 -6.52
CA ARG A 9 17.67 1.84 -5.36
C ARG A 9 17.61 2.56 -4.01
N GLN A 10 17.79 3.88 -3.98
CA GLN A 10 17.68 4.68 -2.77
C GLN A 10 16.25 5.14 -2.47
N ARG A 11 15.32 4.91 -3.40
CA ARG A 11 13.91 5.24 -3.20
C ARG A 11 13.35 4.44 -2.03
N CYS A 12 12.51 5.08 -1.23
CA CYS A 12 11.83 4.39 -0.13
C CYS A 12 10.51 3.74 -0.60
N PRO A 13 9.99 2.74 0.12
CA PRO A 13 8.63 2.26 -0.08
C PRO A 13 7.60 3.40 -0.06
N ALA A 14 6.55 3.30 -0.88
CA ALA A 14 5.48 4.29 -0.97
C ALA A 14 5.90 5.71 -1.35
N GLN A 15 7.11 5.94 -1.86
CA GLN A 15 7.66 7.27 -2.04
C GLN A 15 6.72 8.20 -2.81
N SER A 16 6.30 7.79 -4.01
CA SER A 16 5.46 8.61 -4.88
C SER A 16 4.05 8.80 -4.33
N ILE A 17 3.46 7.76 -3.72
CA ILE A 17 2.12 7.88 -3.11
C ILE A 17 2.17 8.83 -1.91
N ILE A 18 3.23 8.79 -1.11
CA ILE A 18 3.40 9.72 0.01
C ILE A 18 3.60 11.15 -0.51
N GLU A 19 4.37 11.35 -1.57
CA GLU A 19 4.55 12.69 -2.17
C GLU A 19 3.20 13.27 -2.62
N VAL A 20 2.39 12.50 -3.37
CA VAL A 20 1.03 12.91 -3.78
C VAL A 20 0.14 13.16 -2.57
N LEU A 21 0.15 12.26 -1.58
CA LEU A 21 -0.64 12.40 -0.35
C LEU A 21 -0.28 13.69 0.41
N LEU A 22 1.01 13.99 0.56
CA LEU A 22 1.47 15.18 1.26
C LEU A 22 1.14 16.47 0.49
N LEU A 23 1.14 16.43 -0.84
CA LEU A 23 0.68 17.54 -1.69
C LEU A 23 -0.82 17.78 -1.50
N GLU A 24 -1.65 16.73 -1.56
CA GLU A 24 -3.09 16.84 -1.31
C GLU A 24 -3.37 17.38 0.10
N GLN A 25 -2.63 16.93 1.11
CA GLN A 25 -2.77 17.40 2.49
C GLN A 25 -2.44 18.89 2.66
N ARG A 26 -1.45 19.42 1.91
CA ARG A 26 -1.10 20.86 1.95
C ARG A 26 -2.22 21.75 1.44
N LEU A 27 -3.09 21.24 0.57
CA LEU A 27 -4.24 21.97 0.03
C LEU A 27 -5.42 22.01 1.01
N MET A 28 -5.39 21.23 2.10
CA MET A 28 -6.47 21.18 3.07
C MET A 28 -6.29 22.22 4.19
N ALA A 29 -7.41 22.83 4.60
CA ALA A 29 -7.42 23.72 5.77
C ALA A 29 -7.03 22.94 7.04
N PRO A 30 -6.16 23.50 7.92
CA PRO A 30 -5.75 22.83 9.13
C PRO A 30 -6.94 22.64 10.09
N ARG A 31 -6.98 21.49 10.75
CA ARG A 31 -8.01 21.17 11.75
C ARG A 31 -7.98 22.16 12.91
N ASN A 32 -9.15 22.67 13.30
CA ASN A 32 -9.28 23.53 14.47
C ASN A 32 -9.20 22.72 15.79
N PRO A 33 -9.04 23.38 16.96
CA PRO A 33 -8.91 22.68 18.24
C PRO A 33 -10.10 21.78 18.59
N LEU A 34 -11.33 22.19 18.26
CA LEU A 34 -12.54 21.42 18.52
C LEU A 34 -12.59 20.14 17.68
N GLU A 35 -12.23 20.23 16.40
CA GLU A 35 -12.13 19.09 15.49
C GLU A 35 -11.11 18.04 15.97
N ARG A 36 -10.00 18.50 16.55
CA ARG A 36 -9.01 17.61 17.19
C ARG A 36 -9.61 16.94 18.43
N LEU A 37 -10.34 17.70 19.25
CA LEU A 37 -10.98 17.21 20.47
C LEU A 37 -12.01 16.12 20.18
N ILE A 38 -12.84 16.26 19.14
CA ILE A 38 -13.84 15.24 18.76
C ILE A 38 -13.25 14.07 17.95
N GLY A 39 -11.95 14.11 17.64
CA GLY A 39 -11.27 13.04 16.89
C GLY A 39 -11.55 13.04 15.38
N ARG A 40 -11.78 14.21 14.78
CA ARG A 40 -11.86 14.35 13.31
C ARG A 40 -10.52 13.96 12.68
N SER A 41 -10.59 13.10 11.65
CA SER A 41 -9.42 12.64 10.90
C SER A 41 -8.69 13.83 10.25
N PRO A 42 -7.34 13.86 10.24
CA PRO A 42 -6.59 14.82 9.41
C PRO A 42 -6.76 14.55 7.92
N LEU A 43 -7.05 13.31 7.53
CA LEU A 43 -7.17 12.91 6.13
C LEU A 43 -8.48 13.40 5.52
N GLY A 44 -8.38 14.00 4.33
CA GLY A 44 -9.51 14.22 3.42
C GLY A 44 -10.02 12.91 2.82
N ALA A 45 -11.21 12.93 2.23
CA ALA A 45 -11.85 11.72 1.69
C ALA A 45 -10.99 11.04 0.62
N ASP A 46 -10.37 11.82 -0.28
CA ASP A 46 -9.54 11.30 -1.36
C ASP A 46 -8.20 10.75 -0.86
N ALA A 47 -7.61 11.41 0.16
CA ALA A 47 -6.36 11.03 0.79
C ALA A 47 -6.41 9.71 1.58
N VAL A 48 -7.60 9.23 1.98
CA VAL A 48 -7.74 7.96 2.73
C VAL A 48 -7.20 6.78 1.92
N ARG A 49 -7.43 6.77 0.61
CA ARG A 49 -6.98 5.68 -0.27
C ARG A 49 -5.45 5.69 -0.40
N CYS A 50 -4.87 6.85 -0.67
CA CYS A 50 -3.42 7.05 -0.76
C CYS A 50 -2.72 6.70 0.57
N PHE A 51 -3.29 7.12 1.70
CA PHE A 51 -2.77 6.78 3.02
C PHE A 51 -2.82 5.25 3.28
N ALA A 52 -3.90 4.57 2.89
CA ALA A 52 -4.00 3.12 3.03
C ALA A 52 -3.01 2.37 2.12
N ALA A 53 -2.82 2.83 0.89
CA ALA A 53 -1.86 2.29 -0.07
C ALA A 53 -0.41 2.46 0.42
N ALA A 54 -0.05 3.66 0.88
CA ALA A 54 1.28 3.92 1.44
C ALA A 54 1.61 3.00 2.63
N ARG A 55 0.63 2.72 3.51
CA ARG A 55 0.80 1.74 4.61
C ARG A 55 0.96 0.31 4.11
N ALA A 56 0.40 -0.04 2.96
CA ALA A 56 0.59 -1.36 2.36
C ALA A 56 2.02 -1.50 1.85
N GLU A 57 2.46 -0.58 1.01
CA GLU A 57 3.81 -0.54 0.43
C GLU A 57 4.90 -0.47 1.50
N ILE A 58 4.74 0.37 2.54
CA ILE A 58 5.70 0.41 3.65
C ILE A 58 5.78 -0.95 4.36
N ALA A 59 4.64 -1.60 4.61
CA ALA A 59 4.64 -2.91 5.28
C ALA A 59 5.33 -3.99 4.43
N VAL A 60 5.12 -3.97 3.12
CA VAL A 60 5.80 -4.87 2.18
C VAL A 60 7.29 -4.56 2.11
N GLY A 61 7.65 -3.28 1.98
CA GLY A 61 9.05 -2.85 1.98
C GLY A 61 9.81 -3.24 3.24
N LEU A 62 9.18 -3.12 4.42
CA LEU A 62 9.74 -3.59 5.69
C LEU A 62 9.96 -5.11 5.69
N ALA A 63 9.02 -5.89 5.18
CA ALA A 63 9.19 -7.34 5.08
C ALA A 63 10.33 -7.72 4.10
N LEU A 64 10.43 -7.01 2.97
CA LEU A 64 11.47 -7.24 1.98
C LEU A 64 12.88 -6.89 2.49
N ALA A 65 13.01 -6.03 3.50
CA ALA A 65 14.29 -5.73 4.14
C ALA A 65 14.93 -6.95 4.83
N ASP A 66 14.13 -7.98 5.16
CA ASP A 66 14.61 -9.24 5.73
C ASP A 66 15.15 -10.22 4.68
N LEU A 67 15.09 -9.89 3.38
CA LEU A 67 15.63 -10.75 2.33
C LEU A 67 17.16 -10.82 2.37
N PRO A 68 17.76 -11.99 2.05
CA PRO A 68 19.21 -12.11 1.94
C PRO A 68 19.82 -11.20 0.86
N ARG A 69 21.12 -10.92 0.97
CA ARG A 69 21.84 -9.97 0.09
C ARG A 69 21.83 -10.29 -1.41
N GLU A 70 21.52 -11.54 -1.76
CA GLU A 70 21.37 -11.98 -3.16
C GLU A 70 20.09 -11.46 -3.84
N TRP A 71 19.16 -10.93 -3.03
CA TRP A 71 17.95 -10.24 -3.46
C TRP A 71 18.20 -8.74 -3.55
N ILE A 72 17.75 -8.15 -4.65
CA ILE A 72 17.84 -6.72 -4.94
C ILE A 72 16.41 -6.21 -5.04
N VAL A 73 16.10 -5.16 -4.28
CA VAL A 73 14.76 -4.60 -4.18
C VAL A 73 14.81 -3.14 -4.62
N PHE A 74 13.88 -2.77 -5.49
CA PHE A 74 13.61 -1.39 -5.89
C PHE A 74 12.21 -1.01 -5.42
N HIS A 75 12.05 0.24 -5.01
CA HIS A 75 10.81 0.76 -4.44
C HIS A 75 10.26 1.91 -5.29
N SER A 76 8.93 1.92 -5.45
CA SER A 76 8.16 3.01 -6.07
C SER A 76 8.80 3.48 -7.38
N LEU A 77 9.03 2.57 -8.33
CA LEU A 77 9.63 2.89 -9.63
C LEU A 77 8.59 3.60 -10.51
N PRO A 78 8.85 4.81 -11.01
CA PRO A 78 7.88 5.53 -11.82
C PRO A 78 7.78 4.93 -13.23
N VAL A 79 6.59 4.52 -13.68
CA VAL A 79 6.41 3.88 -14.99
C VAL A 79 5.56 4.75 -15.93
N GLY A 80 6.25 5.44 -16.82
CA GLY A 80 5.67 6.18 -17.94
C GLY A 80 4.94 7.47 -17.58
N ASP A 81 4.44 8.16 -18.60
CA ASP A 81 3.81 9.49 -18.48
C ASP A 81 2.43 9.46 -17.80
N SER A 82 1.85 8.28 -17.58
CA SER A 82 0.52 8.10 -16.98
C SER A 82 0.51 8.22 -15.45
N GLY A 83 1.66 8.38 -14.81
CA GLY A 83 1.79 8.50 -13.35
C GLY A 83 1.44 7.20 -12.60
N ALA A 84 1.61 6.05 -13.25
CA ALA A 84 1.46 4.74 -12.63
C ALA A 84 2.83 4.25 -12.18
N ASP A 85 2.94 3.85 -10.92
CA ASP A 85 4.20 3.44 -10.33
C ASP A 85 4.16 1.96 -9.96
N VAL A 86 5.33 1.32 -10.04
CA VAL A 86 5.53 -0.05 -9.58
C VAL A 86 5.95 0.02 -8.12
N ASP A 87 5.09 -0.51 -7.23
CA ASP A 87 5.30 -0.43 -5.79
C ASP A 87 6.66 -1.04 -5.39
N HIS A 88 6.94 -2.27 -5.86
CA HIS A 88 8.23 -2.91 -5.69
C HIS A 88 8.62 -3.79 -6.86
N LEU A 89 9.88 -3.70 -7.28
CA LEU A 89 10.51 -4.68 -8.18
C LEU A 89 11.58 -5.45 -7.40
N VAL A 90 11.43 -6.77 -7.36
CA VAL A 90 12.32 -7.67 -6.62
C VAL A 90 13.03 -8.60 -7.58
N ILE A 91 14.36 -8.63 -7.51
CA ILE A 91 15.24 -9.43 -8.36
C ILE A 91 16.03 -10.36 -7.44
N GLY A 92 15.93 -11.67 -7.66
CA GLY A 92 16.64 -12.65 -6.85
C GLY A 92 16.84 -13.97 -7.60
N PRO A 93 17.35 -15.01 -6.91
CA PRO A 93 17.59 -16.32 -7.52
C PRO A 93 16.34 -16.89 -8.19
N GLY A 94 15.16 -16.69 -7.59
CA GLY A 94 13.87 -17.14 -8.12
C GLY A 94 13.36 -16.40 -9.35
N GLY A 95 14.03 -15.33 -9.81
CA GLY A 95 13.62 -14.52 -10.96
C GLY A 95 13.37 -13.05 -10.62
N VAL A 96 12.55 -12.40 -11.46
CA VAL A 96 12.14 -10.99 -11.32
C VAL A 96 10.64 -10.93 -11.00
N PHE A 97 10.26 -10.15 -9.99
CA PHE A 97 8.90 -10.04 -9.48
C PHE A 97 8.46 -8.59 -9.37
N ALA A 98 7.30 -8.27 -9.94
CA ALA A 98 6.60 -7.01 -9.71
C ALA A 98 5.56 -7.24 -8.61
N LEU A 99 5.74 -6.58 -7.46
CA LEU A 99 4.84 -6.69 -6.33
C LEU A 99 3.90 -5.50 -6.32
N HIS A 100 2.61 -5.77 -6.32
CA HIS A 100 1.57 -4.81 -6.02
C HIS A 100 1.09 -5.00 -4.57
N SER A 101 1.08 -3.93 -3.79
CA SER A 101 0.78 -3.93 -2.36
C SER A 101 -0.62 -3.39 -2.10
N ASP A 102 -1.52 -4.22 -1.57
CA ASP A 102 -2.87 -3.78 -1.23
C ASP A 102 -3.25 -4.09 0.23
N ARG A 103 -3.77 -3.07 0.92
CA ARG A 103 -4.23 -3.15 2.29
C ARG A 103 -5.74 -3.44 2.38
N GLN A 104 -6.07 -4.58 2.98
CA GLN A 104 -7.44 -5.11 3.04
C GLN A 104 -8.25 -4.66 4.28
N ALA A 105 -7.64 -3.98 5.25
CA ALA A 105 -8.30 -3.44 6.44
C ALA A 105 -9.19 -4.47 7.19
N ARG A 106 -8.63 -5.66 7.45
CA ARG A 106 -9.28 -6.83 8.08
C ARG A 106 -10.47 -7.40 7.31
N LYS A 107 -10.55 -7.18 6.01
CA LYS A 107 -11.52 -7.87 5.14
C LYS A 107 -11.04 -9.29 4.82
N ALA A 108 -11.99 -10.17 4.57
CA ALA A 108 -11.71 -11.50 4.04
C ALA A 108 -11.49 -11.42 2.52
N VAL A 109 -10.51 -12.16 2.02
CA VAL A 109 -10.18 -12.24 0.60
C VAL A 109 -10.47 -13.64 0.10
N GLN A 110 -11.20 -13.76 -1.00
CA GLN A 110 -11.41 -15.02 -1.70
C GLN A 110 -10.82 -14.94 -3.11
N VAL A 111 -10.00 -15.92 -3.45
CA VAL A 111 -9.39 -16.05 -4.77
C VAL A 111 -10.05 -17.22 -5.50
N ALA A 112 -10.65 -16.94 -6.66
CA ALA A 112 -11.32 -17.92 -7.49
C ALA A 112 -10.88 -17.73 -8.96
N GLY A 113 -9.82 -18.43 -9.35
CA GLY A 113 -9.27 -18.40 -10.70
C GLY A 113 -8.78 -17.01 -11.07
N ARG A 114 -9.47 -16.34 -12.01
CA ARG A 114 -9.16 -14.97 -12.47
C ARG A 114 -9.85 -13.87 -11.66
N SER A 115 -10.56 -14.21 -10.58
CA SER A 115 -11.30 -13.24 -9.78
C SER A 115 -10.84 -13.21 -8.33
N VAL A 116 -10.74 -11.99 -7.80
CA VAL A 116 -10.50 -11.76 -6.37
C VAL A 116 -11.70 -11.03 -5.80
N LEU A 117 -12.23 -11.55 -4.70
CA LEU A 117 -13.31 -10.94 -3.94
C LEU A 117 -12.74 -10.46 -2.60
N VAL A 118 -12.92 -9.18 -2.31
CA VAL A 118 -12.56 -8.55 -1.02
C VAL A 118 -13.85 -8.15 -0.31
N GLY A 119 -14.18 -8.87 0.77
CA GLY A 119 -15.49 -8.77 1.39
C GLY A 119 -16.60 -9.11 0.38
N ALA A 120 -17.39 -8.10 -0.02
CA ALA A 120 -18.45 -8.25 -1.02
C ALA A 120 -18.08 -7.65 -2.40
N ARG A 121 -16.88 -7.10 -2.58
CA ARG A 121 -16.49 -6.42 -3.82
C ARG A 121 -15.54 -7.26 -4.64
N LYS A 122 -15.80 -7.39 -5.94
CA LYS A 122 -14.89 -8.00 -6.90
C LYS A 122 -13.85 -6.96 -7.33
N ILE A 123 -12.57 -7.30 -7.21
CA ILE A 123 -11.45 -6.41 -7.56
C ILE A 123 -10.59 -7.10 -8.63
N PRO A 124 -10.19 -6.39 -9.70
CA PRO A 124 -9.46 -6.98 -10.82
C PRO A 124 -7.95 -7.14 -10.59
N TYR A 125 -7.50 -7.41 -9.34
CA TYR A 125 -6.08 -7.48 -8.99
C TYR A 125 -5.23 -8.37 -9.91
N ILE A 126 -5.77 -9.52 -10.32
CA ILE A 126 -5.04 -10.45 -11.19
C ILE A 126 -4.79 -9.84 -12.56
N ARG A 127 -5.79 -9.16 -13.13
CA ARG A 127 -5.66 -8.51 -14.45
C ARG A 127 -4.65 -7.37 -14.40
N GLU A 128 -4.66 -6.59 -13.31
CA GLU A 128 -3.77 -5.45 -13.12
C GLU A 128 -2.32 -5.92 -12.95
N ALA A 129 -2.08 -6.91 -12.07
CA ALA A 129 -0.75 -7.50 -11.89
C ALA A 129 -0.24 -8.22 -13.16
N GLU A 130 -1.12 -8.88 -13.93
CA GLU A 130 -0.75 -9.46 -15.24
C GLU A 130 -0.30 -8.36 -16.22
N TYR A 131 -1.04 -7.26 -16.29
CA TYR A 131 -0.73 -6.15 -17.18
C TYR A 131 0.59 -5.47 -16.82
N GLU A 132 0.81 -5.21 -15.53
CA GLU A 132 2.04 -4.63 -15.01
C GLU A 132 3.25 -5.52 -15.30
N ALA A 133 3.15 -6.83 -15.01
CA ALA A 133 4.20 -7.79 -15.28
C ALA A 133 4.57 -7.88 -16.78
N VAL A 134 3.57 -7.86 -17.67
CA VAL A 134 3.81 -7.84 -19.13
C VAL A 134 4.48 -6.54 -19.56
N SER A 135 4.04 -5.40 -19.02
CA SER A 135 4.60 -4.09 -19.35
C SER A 135 6.07 -4.00 -18.94
N LEU A 136 6.40 -4.44 -17.72
CA LEU A 136 7.77 -4.50 -17.23
C LEU A 136 8.62 -5.51 -18.00
N THR A 137 8.08 -6.68 -18.34
CA THR A 137 8.79 -7.65 -19.18
C THR A 137 9.14 -7.04 -20.54
N THR A 138 8.21 -6.31 -21.14
CA THR A 138 8.43 -5.61 -22.42
C THR A 138 9.53 -4.55 -22.28
N LEU A 139 9.48 -3.76 -21.22
CA LEU A 139 10.49 -2.74 -20.91
C LEU A 139 11.89 -3.34 -20.76
N LEU A 140 12.03 -4.41 -19.95
CA LEU A 140 13.30 -5.09 -19.74
C LEU A 140 13.81 -5.74 -21.04
N SER A 141 12.91 -6.31 -21.85
CA SER A 141 13.27 -7.02 -23.09
C SER A 141 13.86 -6.11 -24.17
N GLN A 142 13.51 -4.81 -24.17
CA GLN A 142 14.06 -3.84 -25.14
C GLN A 142 15.58 -3.70 -25.06
N ARG A 143 16.14 -3.83 -23.85
CA ARG A 143 17.59 -3.74 -23.63
C ARG A 143 18.23 -5.09 -23.34
N MET A 144 17.45 -6.01 -22.77
CA MET A 144 17.89 -7.33 -22.32
C MET A 144 16.94 -8.42 -22.84
N PRO A 145 17.04 -8.84 -24.12
CA PRO A 145 16.14 -9.84 -24.70
C PRO A 145 16.21 -11.23 -24.05
N ARG A 146 17.25 -11.49 -23.25
CA ARG A 146 17.44 -12.71 -22.46
C ARG A 146 17.01 -12.56 -21.00
N ALA A 147 16.55 -11.39 -20.57
CA ALA A 147 16.10 -11.17 -19.21
C ALA A 147 14.90 -12.09 -18.91
N ALA A 148 14.85 -12.59 -17.68
CA ALA A 148 13.73 -13.39 -17.21
C ALA A 148 12.42 -12.59 -17.28
N SER A 149 11.33 -13.26 -17.67
CA SER A 149 9.98 -12.71 -17.58
C SER A 149 9.70 -12.20 -16.16
N VAL A 150 9.11 -11.03 -16.06
CA VAL A 150 8.66 -10.47 -14.78
C VAL A 150 7.39 -11.20 -14.35
N HIS A 151 7.36 -11.64 -13.10
CA HIS A 151 6.19 -12.31 -12.53
C HIS A 151 5.39 -11.33 -11.67
N GLY A 152 4.10 -11.21 -11.94
CA GLY A 152 3.20 -10.37 -11.15
C GLY A 152 2.85 -11.03 -9.82
N VAL A 153 2.90 -10.27 -8.73
CA VAL A 153 2.59 -10.74 -7.39
C VAL A 153 1.73 -9.70 -6.67
N VAL A 154 0.57 -10.13 -6.16
CA VAL A 154 -0.29 -9.28 -5.33
C VAL A 154 -0.04 -9.64 -3.87
N VAL A 155 0.48 -8.68 -3.12
CA VAL A 155 0.78 -8.82 -1.70
C VAL A 155 -0.35 -8.21 -0.88
N LEU A 156 -1.00 -9.05 -0.09
CA LEU A 156 -2.10 -8.67 0.77
C LEU A 156 -1.58 -8.29 2.15
N VAL A 157 -1.95 -7.09 2.59
CA VAL A 157 -1.60 -6.53 3.89
C VAL A 157 -2.85 -6.36 4.75
N ASP A 158 -2.76 -6.70 6.04
CA ASP A 158 -3.84 -6.52 7.01
C ASP A 158 -5.16 -7.22 6.61
N THR A 159 -5.07 -8.48 6.19
CA THR A 159 -6.20 -9.36 5.91
C THR A 159 -6.79 -9.97 7.19
N ARG A 160 -8.09 -10.34 7.15
CA ARG A 160 -8.68 -11.18 8.21
C ARG A 160 -8.50 -12.67 7.93
N SER A 161 -8.67 -13.05 6.67
CA SER A 161 -8.47 -14.41 6.17
C SER A 161 -8.32 -14.37 4.66
N VAL A 162 -7.55 -15.32 4.11
CA VAL A 162 -7.40 -15.53 2.67
C VAL A 162 -7.84 -16.95 2.34
N THR A 163 -8.79 -17.09 1.42
CA THR A 163 -9.29 -18.39 0.96
C THR A 163 -9.05 -18.53 -0.54
N VAL A 164 -8.20 -19.48 -0.92
CA VAL A 164 -7.91 -19.77 -2.32
C VAL A 164 -8.76 -20.97 -2.75
N LYS A 165 -9.81 -20.72 -3.52
CA LYS A 165 -10.67 -21.76 -4.11
C LYS A 165 -10.04 -22.36 -5.35
N ALA A 166 -9.43 -21.51 -6.18
CA ALA A 166 -8.65 -21.91 -7.34
C ALA A 166 -7.51 -20.90 -7.54
N PRO A 167 -6.24 -21.34 -7.64
CA PRO A 167 -5.12 -20.44 -7.80
C PRO A 167 -5.10 -19.80 -9.21
N PRO A 168 -4.70 -18.52 -9.33
CA PRO A 168 -4.41 -17.91 -10.61
C PRO A 168 -3.19 -18.57 -11.27
N SER A 169 -3.16 -18.58 -12.61
CA SER A 169 -2.13 -19.28 -13.37
C SER A 169 -0.84 -18.48 -13.59
N ARG A 170 -0.93 -17.15 -13.66
CA ARG A 170 0.20 -16.27 -14.03
C ARG A 170 0.65 -15.29 -12.95
N VAL A 171 -0.19 -15.09 -11.93
CA VAL A 171 0.05 -14.14 -10.84
C VAL A 171 0.05 -14.91 -9.53
N LYS A 172 0.93 -14.53 -8.61
CA LYS A 172 0.88 -15.04 -7.23
C LYS A 172 0.06 -14.08 -6.37
N ILE A 173 -0.83 -14.62 -5.53
CA ILE A 173 -1.47 -13.84 -4.46
C ILE A 173 -0.95 -14.39 -3.14
N ILE A 174 -0.43 -13.52 -2.28
CA ILE A 174 0.21 -13.93 -1.03
C ILE A 174 0.03 -12.89 0.06
N GLU A 175 -0.05 -13.33 1.31
CA GLU A 175 -0.03 -12.43 2.47
C GLU A 175 1.41 -12.00 2.77
N VAL A 176 1.60 -10.74 3.19
CA VAL A 176 2.94 -10.17 3.46
C VAL A 176 3.79 -11.03 4.40
N ALA A 177 3.18 -11.67 5.40
CA ALA A 177 3.87 -12.53 6.36
C ALA A 177 4.54 -13.76 5.73
N ASN A 178 4.05 -14.22 4.57
CA ASN A 178 4.57 -15.39 3.87
C ASN A 178 5.45 -15.02 2.67
N LEU A 179 5.58 -13.72 2.36
CA LEU A 179 6.23 -13.23 1.14
C LEU A 179 7.70 -13.67 1.05
N CYS A 180 8.50 -13.37 2.07
CA CYS A 180 9.94 -13.62 2.05
C CYS A 180 10.26 -15.11 2.06
N ALA A 181 9.51 -15.90 2.82
CA ALA A 181 9.64 -17.36 2.84
C ALA A 181 9.30 -17.97 1.47
N TRP A 182 8.25 -17.47 0.81
CA TRP A 182 7.89 -17.92 -0.53
C TRP A 182 8.95 -17.56 -1.57
N LEU A 183 9.44 -16.31 -1.58
CA LEU A 183 10.50 -15.86 -2.50
C LEU A 183 11.77 -16.72 -2.38
N GLN A 184 12.22 -16.96 -1.14
CA GLN A 184 13.42 -17.77 -0.86
C GLN A 184 13.24 -19.27 -1.17
N GLY A 185 12.00 -19.76 -1.15
CA GLY A 185 11.68 -21.15 -1.48
C GLY A 185 11.59 -21.45 -2.98
N LEU A 186 11.69 -20.45 -3.85
CA LEU A 186 11.66 -20.65 -5.30
C LEU A 186 12.96 -21.26 -5.80
N PRO A 187 12.90 -22.17 -6.81
CA PRO A 187 14.10 -22.72 -7.41
C PRO A 187 14.94 -21.59 -8.06
N PRO A 188 16.28 -21.67 -8.01
CA PRO A 188 17.12 -20.69 -8.65
C PRO A 188 17.01 -20.83 -10.17
N VAL A 189 16.45 -19.80 -10.82
CA VAL A 189 16.27 -19.72 -12.28
C VAL A 189 17.08 -18.58 -12.90
N LEU A 190 17.53 -17.62 -12.10
CA LEU A 190 18.25 -16.44 -12.57
C LEU A 190 19.70 -16.42 -12.05
N ALA A 191 20.67 -16.47 -12.96
CA ALA A 191 22.08 -16.56 -12.62
C ALA A 191 22.59 -15.25 -11.97
N PRO A 192 23.64 -15.30 -11.13
CA PRO A 192 24.13 -14.10 -10.42
C PRO A 192 24.49 -12.92 -11.31
N LEU A 193 25.10 -13.17 -12.47
CA LEU A 193 25.46 -12.10 -13.41
C LEU A 193 24.22 -11.47 -14.04
N ASP A 194 23.24 -12.28 -14.46
CA ASP A 194 21.98 -11.79 -15.02
C ASP A 194 21.22 -10.92 -14.01
N ARG A 195 21.25 -11.28 -12.71
CA ARG A 195 20.64 -10.45 -11.64
C ARG A 195 21.27 -9.07 -11.56
N LEU A 196 22.60 -8.99 -11.64
CA LEU A 196 23.32 -7.72 -11.60
C LEU A 196 23.08 -6.89 -12.86
N GLU A 197 22.99 -7.53 -14.02
CA GLU A 197 22.71 -6.85 -15.28
C GLU A 197 21.29 -6.27 -15.30
N VAL A 198 20.29 -7.04 -14.87
CA VAL A 198 18.90 -6.53 -14.72
C VAL A 198 18.85 -5.40 -13.69
N ALA A 199 19.49 -5.57 -12.54
CA ALA A 199 19.53 -4.52 -11.51
C ALA A 199 20.20 -3.24 -12.03
N GLY A 200 21.33 -3.35 -12.75
CA GLY A 200 22.01 -2.20 -13.34
C GLY A 200 21.17 -1.48 -14.39
N PHE A 201 20.34 -2.21 -15.15
CA PHE A 201 19.39 -1.60 -16.07
C PHE A 201 18.28 -0.84 -15.34
N VAL A 202 17.70 -1.45 -14.29
CA VAL A 202 16.66 -0.83 -13.45
C VAL A 202 17.19 0.37 -12.67
N GLU A 203 18.47 0.39 -12.31
CA GLU A 203 19.11 1.52 -11.61
C GLU A 203 19.13 2.81 -12.46
N ASN A 204 19.03 2.70 -13.79
CA ASN A 204 19.12 3.86 -14.69
C ASN A 204 17.89 4.77 -14.55
N PRO A 205 18.02 6.00 -14.02
CA PRO A 205 16.88 6.89 -13.81
C PRO A 205 16.22 7.38 -15.10
N VAL A 206 16.97 7.40 -16.22
CA VAL A 206 16.43 7.80 -17.54
C VAL A 206 15.35 6.82 -18.00
N LEU A 207 15.44 5.55 -17.58
CA LEU A 207 14.43 4.53 -17.87
C LEU A 207 13.05 4.91 -17.32
N TRP A 208 13.03 5.62 -16.20
CA TRP A 208 11.83 5.87 -15.40
C TRP A 208 11.34 7.32 -15.47
N GLN A 209 12.04 8.20 -16.21
CA GLN A 209 11.78 9.64 -16.23
C GLN A 209 11.66 10.25 -14.82
N ALA A 210 12.45 9.73 -13.88
CA ALA A 210 12.28 10.06 -12.47
C ALA A 210 12.54 11.56 -12.21
N LEU A 211 11.54 12.24 -11.65
CA LEU A 211 11.71 13.59 -11.13
C LEU A 211 12.65 13.56 -9.91
N PRO A 212 13.37 14.67 -9.61
CA PRO A 212 14.13 14.79 -8.38
C PRO A 212 13.17 14.63 -7.21
N ALA A 213 13.31 13.51 -6.51
CA ALA A 213 12.42 13.14 -5.43
C ALA A 213 12.87 13.82 -4.13
N LEU A 214 11.95 14.01 -3.19
CA LEU A 214 12.33 14.48 -1.85
C LEU A 214 13.28 13.46 -1.19
N GLU A 215 14.09 13.91 -0.24
CA GLU A 215 14.95 13.03 0.54
C GLU A 215 14.12 11.91 1.17
N PRO A 216 14.40 10.62 0.90
CA PRO A 216 13.55 9.50 1.33
C PRO A 216 13.30 9.48 2.84
N ALA A 217 14.30 9.86 3.64
CA ALA A 217 14.17 9.97 5.09
C ALA A 217 13.15 11.04 5.52
N GLU A 218 13.11 12.18 4.83
CA GLU A 218 12.15 13.26 5.10
C GLU A 218 10.72 12.84 4.75
N ILE A 219 10.54 12.12 3.63
CA ILE A 219 9.25 11.58 3.20
C ILE A 219 8.68 10.64 4.26
N LEU A 220 9.46 9.65 4.69
CA LEU A 220 9.04 8.68 5.70
C LEU A 220 8.79 9.33 7.06
N GLN A 221 9.60 10.33 7.45
CA GLN A 221 9.39 11.07 8.69
C GLN A 221 8.06 11.83 8.67
N ARG A 222 7.77 12.57 7.59
CA ARG A 222 6.51 13.31 7.42
C ARG A 222 5.31 12.39 7.43
N PHE A 223 5.42 11.24 6.75
CA PHE A 223 4.37 10.22 6.77
C PHE A 223 4.15 9.65 8.18
N GLY A 224 5.22 9.35 8.92
CA GLY A 224 5.13 8.88 10.30
C GLY A 224 4.40 9.87 11.22
N VAL A 225 4.67 11.18 11.07
CA VAL A 225 3.91 12.21 11.79
C VAL A 225 2.42 12.12 11.45
N LEU A 226 2.07 12.05 10.17
CA LEU A 226 0.68 11.91 9.73
C LEU A 226 0.01 10.63 10.28
N GLU A 227 0.72 9.50 10.31
CA GLU A 227 0.22 8.26 10.92
C GLU A 227 -0.12 8.45 12.40
N THR A 228 0.76 9.11 13.17
CA THR A 228 0.50 9.37 14.59
C THR A 228 -0.72 10.26 14.80
N GLU A 229 -0.92 11.26 13.94
CA GLU A 229 -2.09 12.14 13.99
C GLU A 229 -3.40 11.40 13.67
N VAL A 230 -3.39 10.55 12.64
CA VAL A 230 -4.54 9.71 12.27
C VAL A 230 -4.86 8.74 13.40
N ALA A 231 -3.85 8.09 13.99
CA ALA A 231 -4.02 7.18 15.10
C ALA A 231 -4.57 7.89 16.35
N ARG A 232 -4.08 9.11 16.65
CA ARG A 232 -4.61 9.94 17.74
C ARG A 232 -6.07 10.34 17.51
N ALA A 233 -6.41 10.78 16.30
CA ALA A 233 -7.79 11.11 15.94
C ALA A 233 -8.72 9.89 16.10
N ARG A 234 -8.29 8.71 15.62
CA ARG A 234 -9.05 7.46 15.78
C ARG A 234 -9.24 7.09 17.25
N ARG A 235 -8.19 7.13 18.08
CA ARG A 235 -8.28 6.86 19.53
C ARG A 235 -9.25 7.81 20.21
N THR A 236 -9.14 9.10 19.92
CA THR A 236 -10.02 10.13 20.48
C THR A 236 -11.48 9.85 20.11
N ARG A 237 -11.77 9.55 18.84
CA ARG A 237 -13.12 9.19 18.40
C ARG A 237 -13.66 7.94 19.11
N LEU A 238 -12.82 6.92 19.32
CA LEU A 238 -13.22 5.73 20.06
C LEU A 238 -13.52 6.03 21.54
N LEU A 239 -12.81 6.98 22.16
CA LEU A 239 -13.07 7.43 23.53
C LEU A 239 -14.41 8.17 23.68
N TRP A 240 -14.90 8.83 22.62
CA TRP A 240 -16.21 9.49 22.64
C TRP A 240 -17.39 8.54 22.41
N LEU A 241 -17.17 7.33 21.88
CA LEU A 241 -18.23 6.34 21.68
C LEU A 241 -19.05 6.05 22.95
N PRO A 242 -18.46 5.75 24.13
CA PRO A 242 -19.23 5.53 25.35
C PRO A 242 -20.02 6.77 25.78
N LEU A 243 -19.49 7.98 25.58
CA LEU A 243 -20.22 9.20 25.92
C LEU A 243 -21.45 9.40 25.02
N GLY A 244 -21.31 9.12 23.72
CA GLY A 244 -22.44 9.14 22.79
C GLY A 244 -23.53 8.14 23.20
N VAL A 245 -23.13 6.92 23.58
CA VAL A 245 -24.06 5.90 24.11
C VAL A 245 -24.74 6.39 25.39
N VAL A 246 -24.00 6.91 26.36
CA VAL A 246 -24.56 7.43 27.63
C VAL A 246 -25.54 8.58 27.41
N LEU A 247 -25.22 9.55 26.53
CA LEU A 247 -26.13 10.64 26.21
C LEU A 247 -27.43 10.14 25.57
N THR A 248 -27.33 9.17 24.64
CA THR A 248 -28.53 8.57 24.02
C THR A 248 -29.37 7.77 25.01
N THR A 249 -28.75 7.03 25.95
CA THR A 249 -29.50 6.27 26.95
C THR A 249 -30.13 7.17 28.00
N VAL A 250 -29.45 8.23 28.45
CA VAL A 250 -30.02 9.22 29.37
C VAL A 250 -31.19 9.96 28.73
N ALA A 251 -31.05 10.43 27.47
CA ALA A 251 -32.14 11.08 26.76
C ALA A 251 -33.34 10.14 26.53
N ALA A 252 -33.10 8.87 26.19
CA ALA A 252 -34.15 7.87 26.06
C ALA A 252 -34.84 7.58 27.40
N MET A 253 -34.08 7.56 28.51
CA MET A 253 -34.61 7.37 29.85
C MET A 253 -35.45 8.56 30.31
N GLU A 254 -35.00 9.80 30.07
CA GLU A 254 -35.81 10.99 30.36
C GLU A 254 -37.11 11.03 29.54
N LEU A 255 -37.04 10.66 28.25
CA LEU A 255 -38.22 10.56 27.41
C LEU A 255 -39.20 9.50 27.96
N LEU A 256 -38.70 8.32 28.36
CA LEU A 256 -39.54 7.26 28.93
C LEU A 256 -40.20 7.70 30.25
N LEU A 257 -39.48 8.43 31.10
CA LEU A 257 -39.97 8.91 32.40
C LEU A 257 -40.95 10.09 32.29
N SER A 258 -40.94 10.82 31.16
CA SER A 258 -41.85 11.95 30.90
C SER A 258 -43.15 11.55 30.22
N VAL A 259 -43.20 10.41 29.52
CA VAL A 259 -44.42 9.84 28.92
C VAL A 259 -45.58 9.66 29.92
N PRO A 260 -45.41 9.04 31.11
CA PRO A 260 -46.52 8.88 32.06
C PRO A 260 -47.03 10.21 32.64
N ARG A 261 -46.19 11.26 32.68
CA ARG A 261 -46.60 12.59 33.17
C ARG A 261 -47.47 13.35 32.17
N LEU A 262 -47.32 13.08 30.88
CA LEU A 262 -48.17 13.63 29.82
C LEU A 262 -49.51 12.88 29.71
N VAL A 263 -49.52 11.57 29.96
CA VAL A 263 -50.74 10.75 29.94
C VAL A 263 -51.64 11.00 31.17
N GLY A 264 -51.07 11.34 32.33
CA GLY A 264 -51.83 11.70 33.53
C GLY A 264 -52.36 13.13 33.59
N ALA A 265 -52.06 13.97 32.59
CA ALA A 265 -52.48 15.38 32.51
C ALA A 265 -53.55 15.65 31.43
N LEU A 266 -54.05 14.58 30.79
CA LEU A 266 -55.21 14.55 29.88
C LEU A 266 -56.41 13.93 30.62
#